data_AF-A0A087RZG3-F1
#
_entry.id   AF-A0A087RZG3-F1
#
_cell.length_a   1.000
_cell.length_b   1.000
_cell.length_c   1.000
_cell.angle_alpha   90.00
_cell.angle_beta   90.00
_cell.angle_gamma   90.00
#
_symmetry.space_group_name_H-M   'P 1'
#
loop_
_entity.id
_entity.type
_entity.pdbx_description
1 polymer ?
#
loop_
_entity_poly.entity_id
_entity_poly.type
_entity_poly.pdbx_seq_one_letter_code
_entity_poly.pdbx_strand_id
1 'polypeptide(L)'
;MLVAGGIFGVVIGFATQSVVSNLISGIFLMIEKPVRQGDSVEIPAENISGTLIDISTFSVRVRQFDGTLIRIPNEKFFTSNIRSLTSSLVRRSQGIVGIAYKEDIDGAILVLQKAIAQLMPFVLVEPAPEFRISELGDSSVNIEILVWHPREDWGEVQPKLLKIAKNALDEAGIEIPFPQRVIWHGKD
;
A
#
# COMPACT_ATOMS: atom_id res chain seq x y z
N MET A 1 -3.14 -58.24 7.75
CA MET A 1 -2.11 -57.26 8.15
C MET A 1 -1.86 -56.16 7.12
N LEU A 2 -2.00 -56.42 5.81
CA LEU A 2 -1.83 -55.38 4.77
C LEU A 2 -2.81 -54.20 4.89
N VAL A 3 -4.08 -54.45 5.21
CA VAL A 3 -5.10 -53.39 5.40
C VAL A 3 -4.79 -52.51 6.61
N ALA A 4 -4.35 -53.11 7.73
CA ALA A 4 -3.94 -52.36 8.92
C ALA A 4 -2.70 -51.50 8.65
N GLY A 5 -1.66 -52.06 8.00
CA GLY A 5 -0.47 -51.30 7.59
C GLY A 5 -0.77 -50.15 6.63
N GLY A 6 -1.72 -50.33 5.70
CA GLY A 6 -2.18 -49.27 4.80
C GLY A 6 -2.86 -48.10 5.54
N ILE A 7 -3.74 -48.41 6.50
CA ILE A 7 -4.40 -47.38 7.33
C ILE A 7 -3.38 -46.61 8.18
N PHE A 8 -2.42 -47.32 8.81
CA PHE A 8 -1.36 -46.68 9.59
C PHE A 8 -0.50 -45.72 8.73
N GLY A 9 -0.17 -46.09 7.49
CA GLY A 9 0.58 -45.23 6.57
C GLY A 9 -0.17 -43.93 6.21
N VAL A 10 -1.48 -44.01 5.98
CA VAL A 10 -2.31 -42.85 5.67
C VAL A 10 -2.39 -41.88 6.86
N VAL A 11 -2.56 -42.40 8.08
CA VAL A 11 -2.61 -41.57 9.30
C VAL A 11 -1.29 -40.83 9.52
N ILE A 12 -0.14 -41.49 9.33
CA ILE A 12 1.18 -40.85 9.43
C ILE A 12 1.38 -39.81 8.32
N GLY A 13 0.91 -40.10 7.11
CA GLY A 13 0.95 -39.17 5.99
C GLY A 13 0.21 -37.86 6.29
N PHE A 14 -1.02 -37.95 6.81
CA PHE A 14 -1.76 -36.77 7.22
C PHE A 14 -1.11 -36.01 8.39
N ALA A 15 -0.54 -36.72 9.37
CA ALA A 15 0.14 -36.09 10.49
C ALA A 15 1.41 -35.33 10.08
N THR A 16 2.10 -35.78 9.04
CA THR A 16 3.37 -35.20 8.55
C THR A 16 3.20 -34.24 7.38
N GLN A 17 2.01 -34.16 6.78
CA GLN A 17 1.73 -33.39 5.58
C GLN A 17 2.21 -31.93 5.69
N SER A 18 1.92 -31.26 6.81
CA SER A 18 2.29 -29.86 7.01
C SER A 18 3.81 -29.66 7.11
N VAL A 19 4.52 -30.59 7.75
CA VAL A 19 5.99 -30.53 7.87
C VAL A 19 6.65 -30.70 6.50
N VAL A 20 6.18 -31.67 5.72
CA VAL A 20 6.68 -31.94 4.36
C VAL A 20 6.36 -30.77 3.42
N SER A 21 5.15 -30.22 3.51
CA SER A 21 4.73 -29.05 2.73
C SER A 21 5.63 -27.85 2.98
N ASN A 22 5.86 -27.50 4.26
CA ASN A 22 6.74 -26.38 4.63
C ASN A 22 8.20 -26.59 4.20
N LEU A 23 8.70 -27.82 4.24
CA LEU A 23 10.03 -28.16 3.76
C LEU A 23 10.15 -27.93 2.24
N ILE A 24 9.23 -28.49 1.46
CA ILE A 24 9.22 -28.35 0.00
C ILE A 24 9.07 -26.88 -0.40
N SER A 25 8.09 -26.17 0.18
CA SER A 25 7.92 -24.73 -0.04
C SER A 25 9.18 -23.95 0.31
N GLY A 26 9.85 -24.29 1.41
CA GLY A 26 11.11 -23.65 1.80
C GLY A 26 12.21 -23.82 0.77
N ILE A 27 12.38 -25.04 0.23
CA ILE A 27 13.36 -25.32 -0.82
C ILE A 27 13.06 -24.48 -2.07
N PHE A 28 11.80 -24.46 -2.53
CA PHE A 28 11.40 -23.64 -3.69
C PHE A 28 11.63 -22.15 -3.45
N LEU A 29 11.23 -21.61 -2.30
CA LEU A 29 11.45 -20.21 -1.94
C LEU A 29 12.95 -19.84 -1.94
N MET A 30 13.82 -20.74 -1.49
CA MET A 30 15.27 -20.53 -1.50
C MET A 30 15.89 -20.61 -2.90
N ILE A 31 15.32 -21.41 -3.81
CA ILE A 31 15.78 -21.55 -5.20
C ILE A 31 15.27 -20.41 -6.07
N GLU A 32 13.96 -20.20 -6.10
CA GLU A 32 13.31 -19.20 -6.96
C GLU A 32 13.54 -17.77 -6.47
N LYS A 33 13.72 -17.59 -5.15
CA LYS A 33 13.93 -16.29 -4.48
C LYS A 33 13.00 -15.19 -5.03
N PRO A 34 11.66 -15.39 -4.96
CA PRO A 34 10.70 -14.40 -5.46
C PRO A 34 10.84 -13.05 -4.74
N VAL A 35 11.35 -13.07 -3.51
CA VAL A 35 11.77 -11.91 -2.74
C VAL A 35 13.14 -12.17 -2.11
N ARG A 36 13.92 -11.12 -1.89
CA ARG A 36 15.27 -11.19 -1.33
C ARG A 36 15.29 -10.72 0.11
N GLN A 37 16.24 -11.25 0.87
CA GLN A 37 16.52 -10.75 2.21
C GLN A 37 16.79 -9.24 2.15
N GLY A 38 16.14 -8.48 3.02
CA GLY A 38 16.16 -7.02 3.03
C GLY A 38 15.02 -6.37 2.23
N ASP A 39 14.27 -7.13 1.43
CA ASP A 39 13.13 -6.59 0.69
C ASP A 39 11.98 -6.26 1.65
N SER A 40 11.40 -5.07 1.51
CA SER A 40 10.08 -4.80 2.05
C SER A 40 9.02 -5.56 1.26
N VAL A 41 8.16 -6.27 1.96
CA VAL A 41 7.09 -7.11 1.43
C VAL A 41 5.77 -6.84 2.15
N GLU A 42 4.68 -7.04 1.44
CA GLU A 42 3.33 -7.05 1.98
C GLU A 42 2.64 -8.36 1.57
N ILE A 43 1.98 -8.98 2.54
CA ILE A 43 1.24 -10.24 2.42
C ILE A 43 -0.20 -9.94 2.85
N PRO A 44 -1.07 -9.46 1.93
CA PRO A 44 -2.39 -8.96 2.30
C PRO A 44 -3.27 -10.00 2.99
N ALA A 45 -3.17 -11.27 2.57
CA ALA A 45 -3.97 -12.36 3.12
C ALA A 45 -3.72 -12.60 4.62
N GLU A 46 -2.52 -12.30 5.11
CA GLU A 46 -2.16 -12.47 6.53
C GLU A 46 -2.10 -11.13 7.27
N ASN A 47 -2.41 -10.01 6.59
CA ASN A 47 -2.25 -8.65 7.11
C ASN A 47 -0.83 -8.36 7.65
N ILE A 48 0.18 -8.84 6.94
CA ILE A 48 1.60 -8.68 7.32
C ILE A 48 2.28 -7.76 6.32
N SER A 49 2.92 -6.70 6.83
CA SER A 49 3.78 -5.81 6.07
C SER A 49 5.06 -5.55 6.84
N GLY A 50 6.21 -5.62 6.15
CA GLY A 50 7.50 -5.44 6.81
C GLY A 50 8.68 -5.80 5.92
N THR A 51 9.86 -5.92 6.51
CA THR A 51 11.10 -6.27 5.84
C THR A 51 11.43 -7.75 6.04
N LEU A 52 11.72 -8.44 4.94
CA LEU A 52 12.15 -9.83 4.93
C LEU A 52 13.52 -9.96 5.61
N ILE A 53 13.58 -10.73 6.69
CA ILE A 53 14.83 -10.95 7.43
C ILE A 53 15.58 -12.16 6.90
N ASP A 54 14.90 -13.26 6.62
CA ASP A 54 15.48 -14.49 6.06
C ASP A 54 14.38 -15.50 5.71
N ILE A 55 14.78 -16.45 4.88
CA ILE A 55 14.00 -17.65 4.53
C ILE A 55 14.77 -18.85 5.09
N SER A 56 14.16 -19.59 6.00
CA SER A 56 14.70 -20.81 6.58
C SER A 56 13.95 -22.04 6.05
N THR A 57 14.41 -23.23 6.41
CA THR A 57 13.84 -24.50 5.93
C THR A 57 12.34 -24.66 6.16
N PHE A 58 11.79 -24.11 7.25
CA PHE A 58 10.38 -24.28 7.61
C PHE A 58 9.59 -22.97 7.73
N SER A 59 10.26 -21.83 7.68
CA SER A 59 9.60 -20.54 7.85
C SER A 59 10.34 -19.38 7.25
N VAL A 60 9.59 -18.34 6.96
CA VAL A 60 10.06 -17.00 6.63
C VAL A 60 9.96 -16.11 7.86
N ARG A 61 10.96 -15.27 8.13
CA ARG A 61 10.87 -14.22 9.15
C ARG A 61 10.75 -12.85 8.52
N VAL A 62 9.80 -12.06 9.00
CA VAL A 62 9.53 -10.69 8.56
C VAL A 62 9.52 -9.78 9.78
N ARG A 63 10.28 -8.68 9.73
CA ARG A 63 10.23 -7.63 10.74
C ARG A 63 9.19 -6.59 10.31
N GLN A 64 8.14 -6.41 11.08
CA GLN A 64 7.12 -5.40 10.82
C GLN A 64 7.66 -3.99 11.08
N PHE A 65 6.97 -2.98 10.55
CA PHE A 65 7.37 -1.57 10.70
C PHE A 65 7.27 -1.05 12.14
N ASP A 66 6.51 -1.72 13.00
CA ASP A 66 6.46 -1.47 14.44
C ASP A 66 7.65 -2.09 15.22
N GLY A 67 8.56 -2.78 14.51
CA GLY A 67 9.74 -3.42 15.06
C GLY A 67 9.53 -4.86 15.54
N THR A 68 8.30 -5.39 15.52
CA THR A 68 8.03 -6.78 15.91
C THR A 68 8.53 -7.76 14.84
N LEU A 69 8.80 -9.01 15.24
CA LEU A 69 9.28 -10.06 14.35
C LEU A 69 8.21 -11.15 14.23
N ILE A 70 7.71 -11.37 13.02
CA ILE A 70 6.75 -12.42 12.70
C ILE A 70 7.46 -13.58 12.00
N ARG A 71 7.08 -14.81 12.38
CA ARG A 71 7.51 -16.04 11.73
C ARG A 71 6.32 -16.66 10.99
N ILE A 72 6.46 -16.83 9.68
CA ILE A 72 5.43 -17.32 8.78
C ILE A 72 5.84 -18.71 8.28
N PRO A 73 5.00 -19.75 8.40
CA PRO A 73 5.26 -21.04 7.76
C PRO A 73 5.49 -20.87 6.25
N ASN A 74 6.50 -21.56 5.70
CA ASN A 74 6.85 -21.46 4.28
C ASN A 74 5.68 -21.79 3.35
N GLU A 75 4.86 -22.78 3.69
CA GLU A 75 3.67 -23.16 2.93
C GLU A 75 2.73 -21.96 2.75
N LYS A 76 2.38 -21.30 3.86
CA LYS A 76 1.52 -20.11 3.84
C LYS A 76 2.11 -18.99 3.00
N PHE A 77 3.40 -18.71 3.20
CA PHE A 77 4.10 -17.67 2.46
C PHE A 77 4.08 -17.97 0.95
N PHE A 78 4.41 -19.20 0.57
CA PHE A 78 4.50 -19.65 -0.82
C PHE A 78 3.16 -19.60 -1.55
N THR A 79 2.07 -19.95 -0.88
CA THR A 79 0.72 -19.93 -1.49
C THR A 79 0.07 -18.55 -1.48
N SER A 80 0.68 -17.56 -0.82
CA SER A 80 0.11 -16.21 -0.69
C SER A 80 0.49 -15.29 -1.85
N ASN A 81 -0.35 -14.31 -2.13
CA ASN A 81 0.02 -13.20 -3.02
C ASN A 81 1.01 -12.28 -2.29
N ILE A 82 2.28 -12.29 -2.71
CA ILE A 82 3.34 -11.47 -2.13
C ILE A 82 3.51 -10.21 -2.96
N ARG A 83 3.29 -9.05 -2.35
CA ARG A 83 3.59 -7.75 -2.97
C ARG A 83 5.00 -7.32 -2.57
N SER A 84 5.91 -7.31 -3.54
CA SER A 84 7.24 -6.74 -3.33
C SER A 84 7.13 -5.22 -3.39
N LEU A 85 7.34 -4.60 -2.23
CA LEU A 85 7.56 -3.17 -2.11
C LEU A 85 9.02 -2.83 -2.54
N THR A 86 9.86 -3.87 -2.58
CA THR A 86 11.24 -4.00 -3.09
C THR A 86 11.53 -3.47 -4.50
N SER A 87 10.77 -4.07 -5.40
CA SER A 87 11.25 -4.43 -6.74
C SER A 87 11.26 -3.29 -7.73
N SER A 88 10.43 -2.27 -7.52
CA SER A 88 10.39 -1.07 -8.36
C SER A 88 11.23 0.05 -7.76
N LEU A 89 12.04 0.70 -8.60
CA LEU A 89 12.81 1.89 -8.24
C LEU A 89 11.92 3.11 -8.02
N VAL A 90 10.73 3.11 -8.63
CA VAL A 90 9.75 4.20 -8.55
C VAL A 90 8.46 3.71 -7.92
N ARG A 91 7.78 4.60 -7.21
CA ARG A 91 6.46 4.35 -6.63
C ARG A 91 5.51 5.48 -6.92
N ARG A 92 4.22 5.17 -6.87
CA ARG A 92 3.15 6.14 -6.93
C ARG A 92 2.55 6.34 -5.54
N SER A 93 2.52 7.57 -5.09
CA SER A 93 1.78 8.00 -3.90
C SER A 93 0.58 8.84 -4.30
N GLN A 94 -0.44 8.85 -3.44
CA GLN A 94 -1.66 9.59 -3.68
C GLN A 94 -2.08 10.43 -2.47
N GLY A 95 -2.71 11.57 -2.73
CA GLY A 95 -3.34 12.44 -1.75
C GLY A 95 -4.67 12.96 -2.28
N ILE A 96 -5.65 13.14 -1.41
CA ILE A 96 -6.97 13.66 -1.77
C ILE A 96 -7.19 14.97 -1.01
N VAL A 97 -7.60 16.01 -1.73
CA VAL A 97 -8.01 17.29 -1.15
C VAL A 97 -9.39 17.67 -1.69
N GLY A 98 -10.25 18.18 -0.81
CA GLY A 98 -11.60 18.65 -1.17
C GLY A 98 -11.63 20.16 -1.35
N ILE A 99 -12.22 20.64 -2.44
CA ILE A 99 -12.51 22.07 -2.66
C ILE A 99 -14.02 22.31 -2.57
N ALA A 100 -14.43 23.52 -2.21
CA ALA A 100 -15.85 23.87 -2.15
C ALA A 100 -16.48 23.83 -3.55
N TYR A 101 -17.76 23.46 -3.65
CA TYR A 101 -18.47 23.34 -4.94
C TYR A 101 -18.52 24.61 -5.79
N LYS A 102 -18.30 25.77 -5.17
CA LYS A 102 -18.24 27.07 -5.87
C LYS A 102 -16.90 27.35 -6.54
N GLU A 103 -15.85 26.61 -6.17
CA GLU A 103 -14.48 26.85 -6.63
C GLU A 103 -14.28 26.34 -8.07
N ASP A 104 -13.35 26.97 -8.78
CA ASP A 104 -12.96 26.54 -10.12
C ASP A 104 -12.02 25.33 -10.05
N ILE A 105 -12.45 24.21 -10.62
CA ILE A 105 -11.71 22.94 -10.61
C ILE A 105 -10.38 23.09 -11.35
N ASP A 106 -10.40 23.67 -12.55
CA ASP A 106 -9.22 23.76 -13.40
C ASP A 106 -8.18 24.71 -12.79
N GLY A 107 -8.63 25.83 -12.22
CA GLY A 107 -7.82 26.74 -11.43
C GLY A 107 -7.16 26.08 -10.22
N ALA A 108 -7.93 25.28 -9.46
CA ALA A 108 -7.39 24.54 -8.31
C ALA A 108 -6.34 23.51 -8.73
N ILE A 109 -6.58 22.74 -9.79
CA ILE A 109 -5.60 21.79 -10.34
C ILE A 109 -4.31 22.52 -10.75
N LEU A 110 -4.42 23.67 -11.41
CA LEU A 110 -3.27 24.45 -11.86
C LEU A 110 -2.43 25.00 -10.69
N VAL A 111 -3.07 25.41 -9.59
CA VAL A 111 -2.39 25.80 -8.35
C VAL A 111 -1.64 24.61 -7.75
N LEU A 112 -2.29 23.46 -7.64
CA LEU A 112 -1.68 22.24 -7.10
C LEU A 112 -0.50 21.76 -7.95
N GLN A 113 -0.64 21.76 -9.28
CA GLN A 113 0.42 21.43 -10.23
C GLN A 113 1.65 22.29 -10.02
N LYS A 114 1.49 23.62 -9.95
CA LYS A 114 2.59 24.56 -9.73
C LYS A 114 3.27 24.32 -8.39
N ALA A 115 2.49 24.17 -7.32
CA ALA A 115 3.03 23.96 -5.98
C ALA A 115 3.85 22.65 -5.87
N ILE A 116 3.33 21.56 -6.43
CA ILE A 116 4.02 20.26 -6.43
C ILE A 116 5.30 20.32 -7.26
N ALA A 117 5.24 20.89 -8.47
CA ALA A 117 6.42 21.04 -9.32
C ALA A 117 7.54 21.89 -8.65
N GLN A 118 7.17 22.90 -7.86
CA GLN A 118 8.13 23.77 -7.17
C GLN A 118 8.68 23.17 -5.88
N LEU A 119 7.84 22.50 -5.08
CA LEU A 119 8.17 22.12 -3.70
C LEU A 119 8.51 20.62 -3.53
N MET A 120 8.30 19.82 -4.58
CA MET A 120 8.60 18.39 -4.61
C MET A 120 9.47 18.03 -5.84
N PRO A 121 10.72 18.53 -5.92
CA PRO A 121 11.58 18.35 -7.10
C PRO A 121 11.98 16.88 -7.37
N PHE A 122 11.78 15.97 -6.40
CA PHE A 122 12.00 14.53 -6.57
C PHE A 122 10.82 13.82 -7.26
N VAL A 123 9.67 14.48 -7.43
CA VAL A 123 8.55 13.93 -8.18
C VAL A 123 8.93 13.87 -9.67
N LEU A 124 8.65 12.74 -10.29
CA LEU A 124 9.01 12.49 -11.68
C LEU A 124 8.20 13.37 -12.62
N VAL A 125 8.85 13.84 -13.68
CA VAL A 125 8.20 14.52 -14.81
C VAL A 125 7.58 13.49 -15.77
N GLU A 126 8.18 12.31 -15.87
CA GLU A 126 7.66 11.19 -16.64
C GLU A 126 7.78 9.89 -15.82
N PRO A 127 6.67 9.24 -15.45
CA PRO A 127 5.28 9.64 -15.71
C PRO A 127 4.91 10.93 -14.96
N ALA A 128 4.17 11.81 -15.63
CA ALA A 128 3.78 13.10 -15.07
C ALA A 128 2.79 12.94 -13.90
N PRO A 129 2.76 13.89 -12.95
CA PRO A 129 1.72 13.95 -11.94
C PRO A 129 0.32 14.03 -12.57
N GLU A 130 -0.62 13.28 -12.01
CA GLU A 130 -2.01 13.26 -12.47
C GLU A 130 -2.93 13.89 -11.43
N PHE A 131 -3.90 14.65 -11.90
CA PHE A 131 -4.90 15.32 -11.07
C PHE A 131 -6.27 14.94 -11.64
N ARG A 132 -7.11 14.35 -10.79
CA ARG A 132 -8.38 13.78 -11.22
C ARG A 132 -9.45 14.15 -10.22
N ILE A 133 -10.68 14.35 -10.69
CA ILE A 133 -11.83 14.38 -9.79
C ILE A 133 -12.15 12.94 -9.41
N SER A 134 -11.90 12.59 -8.15
CA SER A 134 -12.19 11.25 -7.64
C SER A 134 -13.65 11.10 -7.25
N GLU A 135 -14.26 12.17 -6.75
CA GLU A 135 -15.61 12.13 -6.18
C GLU A 135 -16.25 13.54 -6.10
N LEU A 136 -17.56 13.62 -6.33
CA LEU A 136 -18.39 14.75 -5.92
C LEU A 136 -19.03 14.38 -4.57
N GLY A 137 -18.37 14.75 -3.47
CA GLY A 137 -18.75 14.35 -2.12
C GLY A 137 -19.85 15.23 -1.51
N ASP A 138 -20.28 14.90 -0.29
CA ASP A 138 -21.41 15.58 0.38
C ASP A 138 -21.20 17.10 0.57
N SER A 139 -19.96 17.55 0.72
CA SER A 139 -19.63 18.96 0.98
C SER A 139 -18.48 19.51 0.13
N SER A 140 -17.82 18.67 -0.67
CA SER A 140 -16.64 19.04 -1.45
C SER A 140 -16.57 18.31 -2.79
N VAL A 141 -15.89 18.92 -3.76
CA VAL A 141 -15.36 18.26 -4.94
C VAL A 141 -13.98 17.73 -4.60
N ASN A 142 -13.79 16.41 -4.65
CA ASN A 142 -12.55 15.76 -4.22
C ASN A 142 -11.58 15.62 -5.41
N ILE A 143 -10.42 16.24 -5.29
CA ILE A 143 -9.31 16.15 -6.23
C ILE A 143 -8.32 15.11 -5.70
N GLU A 144 -8.14 14.04 -6.45
CA GLU A 144 -7.09 13.06 -6.25
C GLU A 144 -5.82 13.50 -7.00
N ILE A 145 -4.72 13.53 -6.25
CA ILE A 145 -3.39 13.90 -6.71
C ILE A 145 -2.53 12.64 -6.70
N LEU A 146 -1.98 12.28 -7.85
CA LEU A 146 -1.15 11.09 -8.05
C LEU A 146 0.25 11.52 -8.48
N VAL A 147 1.27 11.14 -7.71
CA VAL A 147 2.66 11.52 -7.99
C VAL A 147 3.55 10.29 -8.02
N TRP A 148 4.43 10.22 -9.02
CA TRP A 148 5.50 9.23 -9.10
C TRP A 148 6.78 9.78 -8.47
N HIS A 149 7.48 8.99 -7.67
CA HIS A 149 8.68 9.40 -6.95
C HIS A 149 9.64 8.21 -6.71
N PRO A 150 10.92 8.46 -6.39
CA PRO A 150 11.85 7.44 -5.92
C PRO A 150 11.30 6.70 -4.70
N ARG A 151 11.56 5.40 -4.62
CA ARG A 151 10.97 4.54 -3.59
C ARG A 151 11.37 4.93 -2.16
N GLU A 152 12.57 5.45 -1.97
CA GLU A 152 13.20 5.70 -0.67
C GLU A 152 12.32 6.58 0.23
N ASP A 153 11.62 7.53 -0.37
CA ASP A 153 10.86 8.57 0.34
C ASP A 153 9.39 8.19 0.65
N TRP A 154 8.99 6.94 0.40
CA TRP A 154 7.56 6.55 0.34
C TRP A 154 6.71 6.95 1.55
N GLY A 155 7.26 6.90 2.77
CA GLY A 155 6.54 7.27 3.99
C GLY A 155 6.33 8.78 4.16
N GLU A 156 7.15 9.60 3.51
CA GLU A 156 7.15 11.06 3.66
C GLU A 156 6.39 11.77 2.54
N VAL A 157 6.30 11.15 1.35
CA VAL A 157 5.70 11.79 0.17
C VAL A 157 4.24 12.14 0.38
N GLN A 158 3.40 11.21 0.85
CA GLN A 158 1.96 11.48 1.03
C GLN A 158 1.71 12.60 2.07
N PRO A 159 2.27 12.56 3.30
CA PRO A 159 2.12 13.66 4.25
C PRO A 159 2.58 15.01 3.70
N LYS A 160 3.72 15.03 2.99
CA LYS A 160 4.24 16.24 2.36
C LYS A 160 3.32 16.75 1.26
N LEU A 161 2.79 15.86 0.43
CA LEU A 161 1.84 16.16 -0.63
C LEU A 161 0.59 16.86 -0.08
N LEU A 162 -0.04 16.30 0.96
CA LEU A 162 -1.23 16.88 1.59
C LEU A 162 -0.95 18.25 2.20
N LYS A 163 0.20 18.41 2.87
CA LYS A 163 0.61 19.69 3.47
C LYS A 163 0.81 20.77 2.40
N ILE A 164 1.51 20.43 1.31
CA ILE A 164 1.75 21.36 0.19
C ILE A 164 0.43 21.72 -0.49
N ALA A 165 -0.41 20.73 -0.78
CA ALA A 165 -1.70 20.95 -1.42
C ALA A 165 -2.58 21.89 -0.59
N LYS A 166 -2.71 21.65 0.72
CA LYS A 166 -3.46 22.52 1.63
C LYS A 166 -2.94 23.95 1.61
N ASN A 167 -1.63 24.14 1.79
CA ASN A 167 -1.04 25.48 1.82
C ASN A 167 -1.21 26.23 0.49
N ALA A 168 -1.05 25.54 -0.64
CA ALA A 168 -1.20 26.14 -1.95
C ALA A 168 -2.63 26.60 -2.23
N LEU A 169 -3.62 25.79 -1.85
CA LEU A 169 -5.04 26.15 -1.97
C LEU A 169 -5.38 27.37 -1.09
N ASP A 170 -4.92 27.38 0.16
CA ASP A 170 -5.11 28.52 1.07
C ASP A 170 -4.49 29.81 0.53
N GLU A 171 -3.25 29.74 0.03
CA GLU A 171 -2.54 30.89 -0.55
C GLU A 171 -3.22 31.42 -1.82
N ALA A 172 -3.88 30.54 -2.58
CA ALA A 172 -4.69 30.90 -3.75
C ALA A 172 -6.11 31.37 -3.39
N GLY A 173 -6.50 31.31 -2.11
CA GLY A 173 -7.84 31.67 -1.64
C GLY A 173 -8.92 30.65 -2.02
N ILE A 174 -8.54 29.42 -2.36
CA ILE A 174 -9.46 28.34 -2.73
C ILE A 174 -9.94 27.67 -1.45
N GLU A 175 -11.26 27.69 -1.23
CA GLU A 175 -11.84 27.18 0.00
C GLU A 175 -11.81 25.65 0.09
N ILE A 176 -11.24 25.13 1.19
CA ILE A 176 -11.43 23.75 1.65
C ILE A 176 -12.61 23.76 2.62
N PRO A 177 -13.78 23.20 2.25
CA PRO A 177 -15.02 23.41 2.98
C PRO A 177 -15.08 22.58 4.26
N PHE A 178 -15.67 23.14 5.30
CA PHE A 178 -16.18 22.34 6.42
C PHE A 178 -17.43 21.54 5.97
N PRO A 179 -17.82 20.50 6.71
CA PRO A 179 -19.09 19.81 6.48
C PRO A 179 -20.26 20.80 6.40
N GLN A 180 -20.99 20.79 5.30
CA GLN A 180 -22.12 21.68 5.04
C GLN A 180 -23.43 21.01 5.43
N ARG A 181 -24.35 21.78 6.01
CA ARG A 181 -25.71 21.31 6.32
C ARG A 181 -26.72 22.36 5.90
N VAL A 182 -27.68 21.93 5.09
CA VAL A 182 -28.86 22.75 4.77
C VAL A 182 -29.89 22.56 5.88
N ILE A 183 -30.27 23.65 6.54
CA ILE A 183 -31.37 23.66 7.52
C ILE A 183 -32.61 24.16 6.79
N TRP A 184 -33.58 23.28 6.60
CA TRP A 184 -34.89 23.66 6.09
C TRP A 184 -35.79 24.08 7.26
N HIS A 185 -36.13 25.36 7.32
CA HIS A 185 -37.18 25.85 8.20
C HIS A 185 -38.52 25.66 7.49
N GLY A 186 -39.36 24.77 8.02
CA GLY A 186 -40.72 24.59 7.50
C GLY A 186 -41.50 25.90 7.59
N LYS A 187 -42.28 26.21 6.56
CA LYS A 187 -43.24 27.31 6.63
C LYS A 187 -44.37 26.88 7.57
N ASP A 188 -44.64 27.69 8.60
CA ASP A 188 -45.83 27.59 9.45
C ASP A 188 -47.12 27.70 8.63
#